data_AF-A0A497JRP2-F1
#
_entry.id   AF-A0A497JRP2-F1
#
_cell.length_a   1.000
_cell.length_b   1.000
_cell.length_c   1.000
_cell.angle_alpha   90.00
_cell.angle_beta   90.00
_cell.angle_gamma   90.00
#
_symmetry.space_group_name_H-M   'P 1'
#
loop_
_entity.id
_entity.type
_entity.pdbx_description
1 polymer ?
#
loop_
_entity_poly.entity_id
_entity_poly.type
_entity_poly.pdbx_seq_one_letter_code
_entity_poly.pdbx_strand_id
1 'polypeptide(L)'
;MFRTGFNDWVVGMVSFIFYGGMDGIGGNKVLLEDGDVRVFLDFSQCFTMGCDYFTGWLSPRAVNGLGDYFEFDLLPKLEGLYEEEQLAFTDLPYCKPPQLVFYGFE
;
A
#
# COMPACT_ATOMS: atom_id res chain seq x y z
N MET A 1 -36.91 -31.50 -6.08
CA MET A 1 -35.53 -32.02 -6.22
C MET A 1 -35.06 -31.62 -7.61
N PHE A 2 -34.03 -30.77 -7.73
CA PHE A 2 -32.93 -30.89 -8.70
C PHE A 2 -31.92 -29.74 -8.53
N ARG A 3 -30.74 -30.13 -8.04
CA ARG A 3 -29.40 -29.51 -8.08
C ARG A 3 -29.23 -28.05 -7.60
N THR A 4 -28.88 -27.91 -6.33
CA THR A 4 -27.84 -26.94 -5.92
C THR A 4 -26.50 -27.41 -6.50
N GLY A 5 -26.14 -26.90 -7.67
CA GLY A 5 -24.85 -27.19 -8.31
C GLY A 5 -23.75 -26.37 -7.64
N PHE A 6 -23.17 -26.91 -6.57
CA PHE A 6 -21.97 -26.37 -5.92
C PHE A 6 -20.73 -26.68 -6.78
N ASN A 7 -20.70 -26.19 -8.02
CA ASN A 7 -19.58 -26.32 -8.96
C ASN A 7 -19.59 -25.13 -9.92
N ASP A 8 -19.61 -23.92 -9.38
CA ASP A 8 -19.13 -22.77 -10.15
C ASP A 8 -17.61 -22.86 -10.12
N TRP A 9 -17.02 -23.19 -11.27
CA TRP A 9 -15.58 -23.17 -11.47
C TRP A 9 -15.10 -21.74 -11.30
N VAL A 10 -14.67 -21.37 -10.09
CA VAL A 10 -13.88 -20.16 -9.88
C VAL A 10 -12.49 -20.43 -10.47
N VAL A 11 -12.31 -20.08 -11.73
CA VAL A 11 -11.02 -20.10 -12.42
C VAL A 11 -10.37 -18.72 -12.25
N GLY A 12 -10.24 -18.27 -11.00
CA GLY A 12 -9.65 -16.98 -10.65
C GLY A 12 -8.57 -17.19 -9.60
N MET A 13 -7.39 -16.59 -9.80
CA MET A 13 -6.36 -16.55 -8.78
C MET A 13 -6.55 -15.27 -7.98
N VAL A 14 -6.80 -15.43 -6.68
CA VAL A 14 -6.81 -14.30 -5.74
C VAL A 14 -5.41 -14.18 -5.16
N SER A 15 -4.80 -13.00 -5.25
CA SER A 15 -3.49 -12.71 -4.66
C SER A 15 -3.64 -11.85 -3.41
N PHE A 16 -2.82 -12.14 -2.40
CA PHE A 16 -2.61 -11.28 -1.24
C PHE A 16 -1.13 -10.90 -1.22
N ILE A 17 -0.85 -9.61 -1.38
CA ILE A 17 0.50 -9.06 -1.39
C ILE A 17 0.65 -8.18 -0.15
N PHE A 18 1.57 -8.57 0.72
CA PHE A 18 1.81 -7.89 1.98
C PHE A 18 2.99 -6.92 1.85
N TYR A 19 2.70 -5.63 1.91
CA TYR A 19 3.70 -4.56 1.87
C TYR A 19 4.06 -4.04 3.28
N GLY A 20 3.35 -4.47 4.32
CA GLY A 20 3.61 -4.08 5.70
C GLY A 20 2.80 -4.90 6.69
N GLY A 21 3.17 -4.83 7.97
CA GLY A 21 2.51 -5.55 9.07
C GLY A 21 3.00 -7.00 9.30
N MET A 22 4.08 -7.44 8.63
CA MET A 22 4.60 -8.82 8.79
C MET A 22 5.54 -8.99 9.99
N ASP A 23 6.41 -8.01 10.25
CA ASP A 23 7.51 -8.15 11.22
C ASP A 23 7.43 -7.14 12.39
N GLY A 24 6.23 -6.66 12.71
CA GLY A 24 6.07 -5.63 13.75
C GLY A 24 4.62 -5.36 14.15
N ILE A 25 4.44 -4.29 14.93
CA ILE A 25 3.12 -3.81 15.36
C ILE A 25 2.73 -2.62 14.48
N GLY A 26 1.53 -2.71 13.90
CA GLY A 26 1.00 -1.70 12.98
C GLY A 26 1.66 -1.74 11.60
N GLY A 27 1.39 -0.73 10.78
CA GLY A 27 1.99 -0.63 9.45
C GLY A 27 1.32 -1.49 8.39
N ASN A 28 0.11 -1.99 8.64
CA ASN A 28 -0.57 -2.92 7.74
C ASN A 28 -0.82 -2.25 6.38
N LYS A 29 -0.38 -2.95 5.32
CA LYS A 29 -0.54 -2.54 3.93
C LYS A 29 -0.70 -3.81 3.10
N VAL A 30 -1.92 -4.15 2.74
CA VAL A 30 -2.21 -5.39 2.02
C VAL A 30 -2.95 -5.08 0.73
N LEU A 31 -2.38 -5.51 -0.39
CA LEU A 31 -3.05 -5.47 -1.68
C LEU A 31 -3.71 -6.82 -1.94
N LEU A 32 -5.01 -6.78 -2.18
CA LEU A 32 -5.80 -7.90 -2.68
C LEU A 32 -6.04 -7.69 -4.18
N GLU A 33 -5.78 -8.72 -4.99
CA GLU A 33 -6.10 -8.71 -6.41
C GLU A 33 -6.97 -9.90 -6.78
N ASP A 34 -8.00 -9.64 -7.60
CA ASP A 34 -8.86 -10.65 -8.22
C ASP A 34 -9.21 -10.18 -9.65
N GLY A 35 -8.55 -10.78 -10.64
CA GLY A 35 -8.64 -10.33 -12.04
C GLY A 35 -8.16 -8.88 -12.20
N ASP A 36 -9.01 -8.02 -12.77
CA ASP A 36 -8.71 -6.59 -12.95
C ASP A 36 -9.03 -5.74 -11.70
N VAL A 37 -9.57 -6.36 -10.65
CA VAL A 37 -9.94 -5.69 -9.40
C VAL A 37 -8.74 -5.65 -8.47
N ARG A 38 -8.48 -4.45 -7.92
CA ARG A 38 -7.47 -4.23 -6.89
C ARG A 38 -8.10 -3.53 -5.69
N VAL A 39 -7.83 -4.03 -4.50
CA VAL A 39 -8.28 -3.45 -3.23
C VAL A 39 -7.08 -3.29 -2.32
N PHE A 40 -6.83 -2.07 -1.85
CA PHE A 40 -5.80 -1.81 -0.86
C PHE A 40 -6.43 -1.73 0.53
N LEU A 41 -6.06 -2.69 1.38
CA LEU A 41 -6.55 -2.83 2.74
C LEU A 41 -5.51 -2.21 3.69
N ASP A 42 -5.96 -1.17 4.38
CA ASP A 42 -5.21 -0.36 5.33
C ASP A 42 -4.00 0.38 4.68
N PHE A 43 -3.62 1.49 5.28
CA PHE A 43 -2.37 2.19 4.96
C PHE A 43 -1.72 2.80 6.21
N SER A 44 -1.92 2.14 7.36
CA SER A 44 -1.44 2.59 8.65
C SER A 44 0.08 2.64 8.75
N GLN A 45 0.59 3.38 9.73
CA GLN A 45 2.01 3.52 10.02
C GLN A 45 2.47 2.42 11.00
N CYS A 46 3.70 1.91 10.80
CA CYS A 46 4.33 1.02 11.77
C CYS A 46 4.80 1.82 13.00
N PHE A 47 4.67 1.26 14.21
CA PHE A 47 5.08 1.94 15.45
C PHE A 47 6.57 2.32 15.47
N THR A 48 7.42 1.55 14.80
CA THR A 48 8.87 1.79 14.73
C THR A 48 9.31 2.46 13.44
N MET A 49 8.37 2.92 12.60
CA MET A 49 8.69 3.55 11.32
C MET A 49 9.63 4.74 11.54
N GLY A 50 10.78 4.70 10.87
CA GLY A 50 11.75 5.80 10.86
C GLY A 50 12.64 5.91 12.11
N CYS A 51 12.49 5.04 13.11
CA CYS A 51 13.29 5.11 14.34
C CYS A 51 14.80 4.96 14.11
N ASP A 52 15.21 4.31 13.03
CA ASP A 52 16.62 4.12 12.67
C ASP A 52 17.25 5.37 12.02
N TYR A 53 16.43 6.30 11.51
CA TYR A 53 16.87 7.44 10.69
C TYR A 53 16.53 8.80 11.29
N PHE A 54 15.42 8.88 12.03
CA PHE A 54 14.83 10.12 12.52
C PHE A 54 14.81 10.14 14.04
N THR A 55 15.16 11.28 14.64
CA THR A 55 15.24 11.43 16.10
C THR A 55 15.14 12.89 16.51
N GLY A 56 14.49 13.17 17.65
CA GLY A 56 14.29 14.52 18.14
C GLY A 56 13.60 15.41 17.11
N TRP A 57 14.32 16.41 16.59
CA TRP A 57 13.84 17.34 15.56
C TRP A 57 14.22 16.94 14.13
N LEU A 58 14.98 15.86 13.96
CA LEU A 58 15.30 15.31 12.64
C LEU A 58 14.11 14.46 12.19
N SER A 59 13.40 14.92 11.16
CA SER A 59 12.23 14.26 10.57
C SER A 59 12.32 14.27 9.03
N PRO A 60 11.46 13.50 8.33
CA PRO A 60 11.32 13.62 6.89
C PRO A 60 11.11 15.08 6.47
N ARG A 61 11.77 15.48 5.37
CA ARG A 61 11.66 16.81 4.80
C ARG A 61 10.30 16.97 4.14
N ALA A 62 9.43 17.78 4.73
CA ALA A 62 8.08 18.02 4.19
C ALA A 62 8.10 18.51 2.73
N VAL A 63 9.09 19.31 2.35
CA VAL A 63 9.26 19.80 0.97
C VAL A 63 9.63 18.71 -0.03
N ASN A 64 10.10 17.55 0.43
CA ASN A 64 10.51 16.42 -0.42
C ASN A 64 9.39 15.39 -0.65
N GLY A 65 8.18 15.64 -0.11
CA GLY A 65 7.07 14.70 -0.20
C GLY A 65 7.46 13.31 0.31
N LEU A 66 7.22 12.29 -0.51
CA LEU A 66 7.55 10.89 -0.20
C LEU A 66 9.02 10.52 -0.41
N GLY A 67 9.87 11.43 -0.89
CA GLY A 67 11.24 11.12 -1.26
C GLY A 67 12.05 10.51 -0.12
N ASP A 68 11.96 11.07 1.09
CA ASP A 68 12.68 10.53 2.26
C ASP A 68 12.10 9.19 2.73
N TYR A 69 10.80 8.96 2.53
CA TYR A 69 10.16 7.69 2.87
C TYR A 69 10.60 6.57 1.92
N PHE A 70 10.79 6.89 0.64
CA PHE A 70 11.28 5.95 -0.35
C PHE A 70 12.79 5.70 -0.27
N GLU A 71 13.59 6.73 0.02
CA GLU A 71 15.04 6.60 0.18
C GLU A 71 15.42 5.62 1.31
N PHE A 72 14.62 5.61 2.39
CA PHE A 72 14.86 4.78 3.57
C PHE A 72 13.98 3.52 3.63
N ASP A 73 13.33 3.14 2.52
CA ASP A 73 12.44 1.98 2.43
C ASP A 73 11.33 1.95 3.49
N LEU A 74 10.87 3.12 3.93
CA LEU A 74 9.79 3.26 4.92
C LEU A 74 8.40 3.10 4.29
N LEU A 75 8.28 3.39 2.99
CA LEU A 75 7.08 3.14 2.20
C LEU A 75 7.41 2.44 0.89
N PRO A 76 6.56 1.51 0.41
CA PRO A 76 6.78 0.82 -0.86
C PRO A 76 6.53 1.76 -2.05
N LYS A 77 7.28 1.64 -3.14
CA LYS A 77 6.99 2.39 -4.38
C LYS A 77 5.88 1.68 -5.17
N LEU A 78 4.64 2.16 -5.03
CA LEU A 78 3.43 1.57 -5.62
C LEU A 78 2.78 2.53 -6.61
N GLU A 79 2.72 2.11 -7.88
CA GLU A 79 2.12 2.90 -8.96
C GLU A 79 0.61 3.06 -8.76
N GLY A 80 0.11 4.27 -8.99
CA GLY A 80 -1.32 4.57 -8.91
C GLY A 80 -1.88 4.62 -7.49
N LEU A 81 -1.03 4.58 -6.46
CA LEU A 81 -1.43 4.66 -5.05
C LEU A 81 -1.33 6.08 -4.48
N TYR A 82 -0.29 6.82 -4.87
CA TYR A 82 0.10 8.09 -4.25
C TYR A 82 -0.39 9.30 -5.05
N GLU A 83 -0.65 10.39 -4.32
CA GLU A 83 -1.01 11.68 -4.91
C GLU A 83 0.16 12.30 -5.67
N GLU A 84 -0.13 12.98 -6.78
CA GLU A 84 0.87 13.56 -7.67
C GLU A 84 1.83 14.53 -6.95
N GLU A 85 1.29 15.38 -6.07
CA GLU A 85 2.06 16.37 -5.29
C GLU A 85 3.09 15.71 -4.37
N GLN A 86 2.76 14.52 -3.83
CA GLN A 86 3.63 13.77 -2.93
C GLN A 86 4.78 13.08 -3.68
N LEU A 87 4.63 12.87 -4.99
CA LEU A 87 5.62 12.23 -5.86
C LEU A 87 6.54 13.21 -6.59
N ALA A 88 6.29 14.52 -6.49
CA ALA A 88 6.94 15.57 -7.30
C ALA A 88 8.48 15.56 -7.28
N PHE A 89 9.09 15.02 -6.23
CA PHE A 89 10.55 14.95 -6.04
C PHE A 89 11.08 13.51 -5.94
N THR A 90 10.31 12.54 -6.44
CA THR A 90 10.65 11.13 -6.42
C THR A 90 10.94 10.61 -7.83
N ASP A 91 11.51 9.41 -7.92
CA ASP A 91 11.73 8.67 -9.16
C ASP A 91 10.51 7.82 -9.57
N LEU A 92 9.45 7.78 -8.77
CA LEU A 92 8.19 7.10 -9.08
C LEU A 92 7.27 8.06 -9.85
N PRO A 93 7.01 7.83 -11.15
CA PRO A 93 6.13 8.70 -11.91
C PRO A 93 4.69 8.61 -11.41
N TYR A 94 3.97 9.74 -11.44
CA TYR A 94 2.54 9.74 -11.19
C TYR A 94 1.80 8.95 -12.27
N CYS A 95 0.87 8.12 -11.83
CA CYS A 95 -0.08 7.43 -12.67
C CYS A 95 -1.46 7.60 -12.04
N LYS A 96 -2.47 7.96 -12.84
CA LYS A 96 -3.84 8.07 -12.34
C LYS A 96 -4.24 6.74 -11.69
N PRO A 97 -4.82 6.75 -10.48
CA PRO A 97 -5.20 5.52 -9.82
C PRO A 97 -6.08 4.66 -10.75
N PRO A 98 -5.75 3.38 -10.93
CA PRO A 98 -6.70 2.40 -11.48
C PRO A 98 -7.94 2.37 -10.56
N GLN A 99 -8.98 1.60 -10.90
CA GLN A 99 -10.13 1.40 -10.02
C GLN A 99 -9.70 0.66 -8.73
N LEU A 100 -9.03 1.39 -7.84
CA LEU A 100 -8.48 0.93 -6.59
C LEU A 100 -9.41 1.43 -5.49
N VAL A 101 -9.97 0.49 -4.75
CA VAL A 101 -10.78 0.80 -3.57
C VAL A 101 -9.87 0.77 -2.35
N PHE A 102 -9.83 1.87 -1.61
CA PHE A 102 -9.11 1.97 -0.35
C PHE A 102 -10.04 1.73 0.82
N TYR A 103 -9.65 0.83 1.72
CA TYR A 103 -10.30 0.61 3.02
C TYR A 103 -9.30 0.89 4.13
N GLY A 104 -9.35 2.09 4.71
CA GLY A 104 -8.63 2.43 5.94
C GLY A 104 -9.60 2.53 7.12
N PHE A 105 -9.13 2.17 8.31
CA PHE A 105 -9.76 2.58 9.56
C PHE A 105 -8.98 3.79 10.09
N GLU A 106 -9.69 4.83 10.54
CA GLU A 106 -9.08 6.03 11.17
C GLU A 106 -8.24 5.68 12.41
#